data_AF-A0A367Z9U9-F1
#
_entry.id   AF-A0A367Z9U9-F1
#
_cell.length_a   1.000
_cell.length_b   1.000
_cell.length_c   1.000
_cell.angle_alpha   90.00
_cell.angle_beta   90.00
_cell.angle_gamma   90.00
#
_symmetry.space_group_name_H-M   'P 1'
#
loop_
_entity.id
_entity.type
_entity.pdbx_description
1 polymer ?
#
loop_
_entity_poly.entity_id
_entity_poly.type
_entity_poly.pdbx_seq_one_letter_code
_entity_poly.pdbx_strand_id
1 'polypeptide(L)'
;MNRRAFTLVELVVTVGVGMLVFVMVSKFLSGTRFQFMHGTVNLQNLQDARLAINHLRRDFSSACIYFGSTRTATSYKEVRALQARVFSRPGVDPATPGEKLITIRSPHEIAFWRYDFATNDEKPLVERVHYRFDPRTKILIRSSPSRTIEFKGFEEVEFRLYCHQLNAETPLLWVRFLIHEGEEIYGRSEIGRALELTTTISSPFLTSNLQNLPWNYETYQVKK
;
A
#
# COMPACT_ATOMS: atom_id res chain seq x y z
N MET A 1 37.98 -13.14 -72.02
CA MET A 1 36.64 -12.75 -71.51
C MET A 1 36.42 -13.44 -70.16
N ASN A 2 36.62 -12.77 -69.01
CA ASN A 2 36.31 -13.37 -67.70
C ASN A 2 35.99 -12.36 -66.56
N ARG A 3 35.87 -11.06 -66.86
CA ARG A 3 35.65 -10.02 -65.82
C ARG A 3 34.18 -9.80 -65.42
N ARG A 4 33.20 -10.21 -66.23
CA ARG A 4 31.76 -9.96 -65.96
C ARG A 4 31.12 -10.96 -64.97
N ALA A 5 31.63 -12.19 -64.90
CA ALA A 5 31.12 -13.19 -63.97
C ALA A 5 31.56 -12.91 -62.52
N PHE A 6 32.77 -12.38 -62.35
CA PHE A 6 33.34 -12.05 -61.04
C PHE A 6 32.52 -10.96 -60.32
N THR A 7 32.11 -9.91 -61.06
CA THR A 7 31.29 -8.80 -60.53
C THR A 7 29.88 -9.21 -60.09
N LEU A 8 29.29 -10.24 -60.70
CA LEU A 8 27.92 -10.66 -60.36
C LEU A 8 27.91 -11.57 -59.13
N VAL A 9 28.89 -12.46 -59.02
CA VAL A 9 29.08 -13.31 -57.83
C VAL A 9 29.41 -12.45 -56.60
N GLU A 10 30.28 -11.45 -56.76
CA GLU A 10 30.67 -10.54 -55.68
C GLU A 10 29.48 -9.70 -55.17
N LEU A 11 28.60 -9.27 -56.07
CA LEU A 11 27.36 -8.55 -55.73
C LEU A 11 26.34 -9.43 -54.99
N VAL A 12 26.17 -10.69 -55.42
CA VAL A 12 25.29 -11.64 -54.73
C VAL A 12 25.81 -11.97 -53.32
N VAL A 13 27.12 -12.14 -53.18
CA VAL A 13 27.76 -12.42 -51.88
C VAL A 13 27.63 -11.22 -50.95
N THR A 14 27.88 -10.00 -51.41
CA THR A 14 27.75 -8.79 -50.57
C THR A 14 26.30 -8.51 -50.15
N VAL A 15 25.33 -8.69 -51.05
CA VAL A 15 23.90 -8.56 -50.71
C VAL A 15 23.46 -9.67 -49.74
N GLY A 16 23.92 -10.90 -49.94
CA GLY A 16 23.62 -12.02 -49.06
C GLY A 16 24.15 -11.82 -47.64
N VAL A 17 25.41 -11.39 -47.52
CA VAL A 17 26.03 -11.07 -46.22
C VAL A 17 25.32 -9.89 -45.56
N GLY A 18 25.00 -8.83 -46.32
CA GLY A 18 24.26 -7.68 -45.81
C GLY A 18 22.87 -8.06 -45.26
N MET A 19 22.14 -8.92 -45.97
CA MET A 19 20.83 -9.39 -45.53
C MET A 19 20.92 -10.26 -44.28
N LEU A 20 21.95 -11.11 -44.17
CA LEU A 20 22.17 -11.97 -43.01
C LEU A 20 22.48 -11.15 -41.75
N VAL A 21 23.36 -10.14 -41.88
CA VAL A 21 23.64 -9.19 -40.79
C VAL A 21 22.39 -8.42 -40.39
N PHE A 22 21.61 -7.94 -41.36
CA PHE A 22 20.37 -7.22 -41.09
C PHE A 22 19.34 -8.08 -40.34
N VAL A 23 19.20 -9.35 -40.70
CA VAL A 23 18.32 -10.31 -40.00
C VAL A 23 18.83 -10.59 -38.59
N MET A 24 20.14 -10.75 -38.40
CA MET A 24 20.74 -10.95 -37.08
C MET A 24 20.51 -9.74 -36.17
N VAL A 25 20.76 -8.53 -36.66
CA VAL A 25 20.53 -7.28 -35.91
C VAL A 25 19.05 -7.11 -35.59
N SER A 26 18.16 -7.39 -36.54
CA SER A 26 16.71 -7.30 -36.32
C SER A 26 16.22 -8.32 -35.28
N LYS A 27 16.72 -9.56 -35.32
CA LYS A 27 16.42 -10.58 -34.31
C LYS A 27 16.98 -10.20 -32.93
N PHE A 28 18.18 -9.62 -32.89
CA PHE A 28 18.78 -9.14 -31.65
C PHE A 28 18.00 -7.96 -31.06
N LEU A 29 17.63 -6.95 -31.87
CA LEU A 29 16.81 -5.82 -31.43
C LEU A 29 15.43 -6.28 -30.95
N SER A 30 14.80 -7.20 -31.67
CA SER A 30 13.51 -7.74 -31.29
C SER A 30 13.58 -8.56 -30.01
N GLY A 31 14.61 -9.41 -29.85
CA GLY A 31 14.80 -10.22 -28.65
C GLY A 31 15.14 -9.39 -27.43
N THR A 32 16.01 -8.38 -27.57
CA THR A 32 16.34 -7.45 -26.48
C THR A 32 15.14 -6.60 -26.11
N ARG A 33 14.40 -6.02 -27.06
CA ARG A 33 13.17 -5.26 -26.78
C ARG A 33 12.13 -6.11 -26.06
N PHE A 34 11.96 -7.36 -26.47
CA PHE A 34 11.08 -8.32 -25.80
C PHE A 34 11.54 -8.58 -24.36
N GLN A 35 12.84 -8.86 -24.15
CA GLN A 35 13.38 -9.07 -22.80
C GLN A 35 13.34 -7.82 -21.91
N PHE A 36 13.53 -6.62 -22.47
CA PHE A 36 13.37 -5.37 -21.72
C PHE A 36 11.92 -5.12 -21.32
N MET A 37 10.96 -5.36 -22.22
CA MET A 37 9.53 -5.25 -21.91
C MET A 37 9.09 -6.28 -20.85
N HIS A 38 9.66 -7.48 -20.85
CA HIS A 38 9.37 -8.52 -19.86
C HIS A 38 10.14 -8.38 -18.54
N GLY A 39 11.31 -7.72 -18.55
CA GLY A 39 12.16 -7.55 -17.37
C GLY A 39 11.92 -6.26 -16.59
N THR A 40 11.21 -5.28 -17.17
CA THR A 40 10.79 -4.10 -16.42
C THR A 40 9.50 -4.43 -15.66
N VAL A 41 9.63 -4.59 -14.34
CA VAL A 41 8.53 -4.43 -13.39
C VAL A 41 7.60 -3.33 -13.90
N ASN A 42 6.28 -3.57 -13.93
CA ASN A 42 5.33 -2.51 -14.28
C ASN A 42 5.50 -1.36 -13.28
N LEU A 43 6.32 -0.37 -13.67
CA LEU A 43 6.78 0.71 -12.79
C LEU A 43 5.58 1.49 -12.25
N GLN A 44 4.47 1.51 -13.00
CA GLN A 44 3.23 2.12 -12.57
C GLN A 44 2.63 1.42 -11.35
N ASN A 45 2.52 0.09 -11.36
CA ASN A 45 1.99 -0.68 -10.22
C ASN A 45 2.87 -0.52 -8.98
N LEU A 46 4.19 -0.47 -9.18
CA LEU A 46 5.14 -0.25 -8.08
C LEU A 46 5.06 1.19 -7.52
N GLN A 47 4.85 2.18 -8.39
CA GLN A 47 4.61 3.57 -7.97
C GLN A 47 3.30 3.68 -7.18
N ASP A 48 2.22 3.06 -7.65
CA ASP A 48 0.94 3.03 -6.95
C ASP A 48 1.05 2.32 -5.59
N ALA A 49 1.80 1.22 -5.51
CA ALA A 49 2.08 0.55 -4.25
C ALA A 49 2.86 1.42 -3.27
N ARG A 50 3.91 2.11 -3.73
CA ARG A 50 4.66 3.08 -2.92
C ARG A 50 3.77 4.22 -2.43
N LEU A 51 2.91 4.74 -3.30
CA LEU A 51 1.96 5.79 -2.96
C LEU A 51 0.97 5.30 -1.88
N ALA A 52 0.43 4.08 -2.04
CA ALA A 52 -0.46 3.46 -1.07
C ALA A 52 0.20 3.31 0.31
N ILE A 53 1.43 2.81 0.37
CA ILE A 53 2.21 2.67 1.62
C ILE A 53 2.45 4.02 2.26
N ASN A 54 2.81 5.04 1.47
CA ASN A 54 3.09 6.37 2.00
C ASN A 54 1.82 7.00 2.59
N HIS A 55 0.67 6.84 1.94
CA HIS A 55 -0.61 7.25 2.50
C HIS A 55 -0.93 6.50 3.79
N LEU A 56 -0.78 5.18 3.79
CA LEU A 56 -1.05 4.35 4.97
C LEU A 56 -0.12 4.68 6.13
N ARG A 57 1.17 4.93 5.86
CA ARG A 57 2.15 5.36 6.86
C ARG A 57 1.77 6.70 7.46
N ARG A 58 1.45 7.69 6.62
CA ARG A 58 1.02 9.02 7.07
C ARG A 58 -0.24 8.94 7.93
N ASP A 59 -1.20 8.11 7.52
CA ASP A 59 -2.48 7.99 8.21
C ASP A 59 -2.33 7.23 9.52
N PHE A 60 -1.61 6.11 9.51
CA PHE A 60 -1.43 5.29 10.69
C PHE A 60 -0.49 5.96 11.70
N SER A 61 0.50 6.75 11.27
CA SER A 61 1.35 7.51 12.19
C SER A 61 0.58 8.52 13.03
N SER A 62 -0.58 9.00 12.54
CA SER A 62 -1.47 9.87 13.31
C SER A 62 -2.71 9.15 13.83
N ALA A 63 -2.72 7.81 13.83
CA ALA A 63 -3.83 7.04 14.34
C ALA A 63 -4.04 7.26 15.84
N CYS A 64 -5.30 7.38 16.25
CA CYS A 64 -5.69 7.68 17.62
C CYS A 64 -6.97 6.94 18.01
N ILE A 65 -7.24 6.87 19.31
CA ILE A 65 -8.53 6.42 19.83
C ILE A 65 -9.48 7.62 19.82
N TYR A 66 -10.70 7.44 19.32
CA TYR A 66 -11.71 8.49 19.36
C TYR A 66 -12.51 8.44 20.65
N PHE A 67 -12.35 9.44 21.52
CA PHE A 67 -13.03 9.45 22.82
C PHE A 67 -14.46 10.03 22.76
N GLY A 68 -14.79 10.83 21.75
CA GLY A 68 -16.04 11.57 21.66
C GLY A 68 -16.06 12.85 22.51
N SER A 69 -17.07 13.70 22.32
CA SER A 69 -17.19 15.01 22.97
C SER A 69 -17.82 14.99 24.38
N THR A 70 -18.04 13.81 24.96
CA THR A 70 -18.83 13.65 26.19
C THR A 70 -18.05 14.09 27.44
N ARG A 71 -18.55 15.15 28.11
CA ARG A 71 -18.07 15.73 29.37
C ARG A 71 -18.87 15.22 30.59
N THR A 72 -18.96 13.90 30.81
CA THR A 72 -19.59 13.38 32.04
C THR A 72 -18.58 12.68 32.95
N ALA A 73 -18.85 12.61 34.25
CA ALA A 73 -17.98 11.91 35.21
C ALA A 73 -17.82 10.41 34.89
N THR A 74 -18.79 9.81 34.17
CA THR A 74 -18.70 8.47 33.60
C THR A 74 -17.74 8.38 32.40
N SER A 75 -17.55 9.46 31.65
CA SER A 75 -16.62 9.51 30.51
C SER A 75 -15.18 9.24 30.93
N TYR A 76 -14.76 9.58 32.15
CA TYR A 76 -13.42 9.28 32.62
C TYR A 76 -13.15 7.76 32.73
N LYS A 77 -14.13 7.00 33.23
CA LYS A 77 -14.02 5.54 33.33
C LYS A 77 -14.03 4.89 31.94
N GLU A 78 -14.85 5.42 31.04
CA GLU A 78 -14.91 4.97 29.64
C GLU A 78 -13.62 5.27 28.87
N VAL A 79 -13.06 6.47 29.03
CA VAL A 79 -11.78 6.87 28.44
C VAL A 79 -10.65 5.96 28.94
N ARG A 80 -10.57 5.71 30.25
CA ARG A 80 -9.58 4.77 30.80
C ARG A 80 -9.76 3.34 30.26
N ALA A 81 -11.00 2.86 30.14
CA ALA A 81 -11.28 1.52 29.61
C ALA A 81 -10.93 1.40 28.12
N LEU A 82 -11.10 2.47 27.35
CA LEU A 82 -10.69 2.56 25.96
C LEU A 82 -9.17 2.68 25.81
N GLN A 83 -8.50 3.46 26.66
CA GLN A 83 -7.03 3.56 26.65
C GLN A 83 -6.36 2.21 26.91
N ALA A 84 -6.97 1.36 27.74
CA ALA A 84 -6.50 -0.01 27.95
C ALA A 84 -6.68 -0.94 26.73
N ARG A 85 -7.34 -0.50 25.65
CA ARG A 85 -7.66 -1.31 24.47
C ARG A 85 -7.53 -0.49 23.19
N VAL A 86 -6.49 -0.74 22.39
CA VAL A 86 -6.33 -0.08 21.08
C VAL A 86 -7.11 -0.78 19.96
N PHE A 87 -7.37 -2.08 20.10
CA PHE A 87 -7.98 -2.91 19.07
C PHE A 87 -9.43 -3.25 19.39
N SER A 88 -10.28 -3.23 18.36
CA SER A 88 -11.66 -3.69 18.45
C SER A 88 -11.71 -5.21 18.69
N ARG A 89 -12.88 -5.70 19.09
CA ARG A 89 -13.14 -7.15 19.07
C ARG A 89 -13.14 -7.66 17.62
N PRO A 90 -12.75 -8.93 17.37
CA PRO A 90 -12.86 -9.53 16.04
C PRO A 90 -14.31 -9.48 15.53
N GLY A 91 -14.49 -9.20 14.24
CA GLY A 91 -15.81 -9.23 13.58
C GLY A 91 -16.66 -7.96 13.69
N VAL A 92 -16.17 -6.91 14.34
CA VAL A 92 -16.81 -5.58 14.32
C VAL A 92 -16.67 -4.96 12.92
N ASP A 93 -17.74 -4.36 12.40
CA ASP A 93 -17.70 -3.73 11.08
C ASP A 93 -16.89 -2.41 11.12
N PRO A 94 -15.78 -2.29 10.36
CA PRO A 94 -14.92 -1.11 10.29
C PRO A 94 -15.61 0.11 9.68
N ALA A 95 -16.81 -0.02 9.11
CA ALA A 95 -17.64 1.11 8.70
C ALA A 95 -18.51 1.68 9.83
N THR A 96 -18.66 0.98 10.97
CA THR A 96 -19.60 1.35 12.05
C THR A 96 -19.27 2.72 12.65
N PRO A 97 -20.08 3.78 12.47
CA PRO A 97 -19.75 5.17 12.83
C PRO A 97 -19.39 5.40 14.31
N GLY A 98 -19.83 4.52 15.19
CA GLY A 98 -19.61 4.58 16.64
C GLY A 98 -18.39 3.81 17.15
N GLU A 99 -17.67 3.08 16.29
CA GLU A 99 -16.48 2.33 16.70
C GLU A 99 -15.32 3.30 16.98
N LYS A 100 -14.73 3.18 18.17
CA LYS A 100 -13.72 4.11 18.70
C LYS A 100 -12.30 3.58 18.55
N LEU A 101 -12.16 2.27 18.35
CA LEU A 101 -10.89 1.54 18.30
C LEU A 101 -10.51 1.19 16.86
N ILE A 102 -9.27 0.73 16.69
CA ILE A 102 -8.80 0.24 15.40
C ILE A 102 -9.46 -1.10 15.11
N THR A 103 -10.07 -1.21 13.94
CA THR A 103 -10.87 -2.37 13.56
C THR A 103 -10.30 -3.04 12.32
N ILE A 104 -10.10 -4.35 12.39
CA ILE A 104 -9.86 -5.23 11.25
C ILE A 104 -11.01 -6.23 11.21
N ARG A 105 -11.91 -6.11 10.22
CA ARG A 105 -13.00 -7.10 10.01
C ARG A 105 -12.53 -8.31 9.25
N SER A 106 -11.68 -8.09 8.25
CA SER A 106 -11.04 -9.11 7.45
C SER A 106 -9.59 -8.71 7.22
N PRO A 107 -8.69 -9.65 6.86
CA PRO A 107 -7.31 -9.30 6.55
C PRO A 107 -7.18 -8.23 5.44
N HIS A 108 -8.23 -7.97 4.67
CA HIS A 108 -8.26 -7.02 3.55
C HIS A 108 -8.86 -5.66 3.89
N GLU A 109 -9.31 -5.45 5.14
CA GLU A 109 -10.08 -4.25 5.52
C GLU A 109 -9.68 -3.75 6.91
N ILE A 110 -9.26 -2.49 6.98
CA ILE A 110 -8.87 -1.82 8.22
C ILE A 110 -9.48 -0.42 8.30
N ALA A 111 -10.04 -0.07 9.47
CA ALA A 111 -10.45 1.30 9.78
C ALA A 111 -9.91 1.78 11.11
N PHE A 112 -9.61 3.07 11.17
CA PHE A 112 -9.14 3.75 12.37
C PHE A 112 -9.43 5.26 12.30
N TRP A 113 -9.35 5.90 13.45
CA TRP A 113 -9.38 7.36 13.56
C TRP A 113 -7.97 7.91 13.46
N ARG A 114 -7.81 9.06 12.82
CA ARG A 114 -6.54 9.79 12.78
C ARG A 114 -6.75 11.25 13.13
N TYR A 115 -5.72 11.88 13.69
CA TYR A 115 -5.66 13.34 13.82
C TYR A 115 -5.49 14.00 12.46
N ASP A 116 -6.28 15.04 12.22
CA ASP A 116 -6.10 15.97 11.11
C ASP A 116 -5.40 17.23 11.60
N PHE A 117 -4.11 17.35 11.29
CA PHE A 117 -3.29 18.51 11.64
C PHE A 117 -3.31 19.62 10.57
N ALA A 118 -4.14 19.49 9.53
CA ALA A 118 -4.18 20.48 8.44
C ALA A 118 -4.94 21.77 8.82
N THR A 119 -5.69 21.75 9.92
CA THR A 119 -6.54 22.85 10.38
C THR A 119 -5.96 23.46 11.65
N ASN A 120 -5.92 24.79 11.71
CA ASN A 120 -5.32 25.53 12.82
C ASN A 120 -6.31 25.74 13.98
N ASP A 121 -7.22 24.77 14.16
CA ASP A 121 -8.32 24.87 15.11
C ASP A 121 -7.86 24.62 16.55
N GLU A 122 -8.51 25.27 17.51
CA GLU A 122 -8.19 25.18 18.94
C GLU A 122 -8.38 23.77 19.53
N LYS A 123 -9.16 22.91 18.85
CA LYS A 123 -9.39 21.51 19.23
C LYS A 123 -8.91 20.57 18.13
N PRO A 124 -8.27 19.44 18.49
CA PRO A 124 -7.85 18.46 17.50
C PRO A 124 -9.05 17.87 16.76
N LEU A 125 -9.05 18.06 15.45
CA LEU A 125 -9.98 17.39 14.55
C LEU A 125 -9.51 15.96 14.31
N VAL A 126 -10.46 15.03 14.32
CA VAL A 126 -10.22 13.65 13.94
C VAL A 126 -11.12 13.25 12.79
N GLU A 127 -10.55 12.51 11.86
CA GLU A 127 -11.28 11.91 10.77
C GLU A 127 -11.08 10.39 10.76
N ARG A 128 -12.11 9.70 10.26
CA ARG A 128 -12.04 8.26 10.11
C ARG A 128 -11.46 7.92 8.75
N VAL A 129 -10.43 7.08 8.75
CA VAL A 129 -9.88 6.52 7.52
C VAL A 129 -10.24 5.05 7.45
N HIS A 130 -10.62 4.63 6.24
CA HIS A 130 -10.99 3.27 5.94
C HIS A 130 -10.22 2.78 4.71
N TYR A 131 -9.52 1.67 4.83
CA TYR A 131 -8.84 0.98 3.75
C TYR A 131 -9.55 -0.34 3.48
N ARG A 132 -9.95 -0.55 2.23
CA ARG A 132 -10.60 -1.79 1.79
C ARG A 132 -10.00 -2.26 0.49
N PHE A 133 -9.47 -3.48 0.50
CA PHE A 133 -9.04 -4.17 -0.71
C PHE A 133 -10.17 -5.04 -1.25
N ASP A 134 -10.41 -4.95 -2.55
CA ASP A 134 -11.32 -5.84 -3.27
C ASP A 134 -10.51 -6.83 -4.14
N PRO A 135 -10.47 -8.12 -3.77
CA PRO A 135 -9.73 -9.14 -4.51
C PRO A 135 -10.20 -9.34 -5.95
N ARG A 136 -11.47 -9.00 -6.27
CA ARG A 136 -12.01 -9.17 -7.62
C ARG A 136 -11.51 -8.09 -8.57
N THR A 137 -11.51 -6.85 -8.09
CA THR A 137 -11.08 -5.70 -8.89
C THR A 137 -9.59 -5.44 -8.77
N LYS A 138 -8.89 -6.03 -7.79
CA LYS A 138 -7.47 -5.82 -7.51
C LYS A 138 -7.14 -4.36 -7.15
N ILE A 139 -8.11 -3.70 -6.50
CA ILE A 139 -8.04 -2.29 -6.11
C ILE A 139 -8.06 -2.17 -4.60
N LEU A 140 -7.12 -1.40 -4.05
CA LEU A 140 -7.14 -0.92 -2.68
C LEU A 140 -7.76 0.47 -2.65
N ILE A 141 -8.85 0.64 -1.91
CA ILE A 141 -9.56 1.91 -1.78
C ILE A 141 -9.31 2.48 -0.39
N ARG A 142 -8.84 3.72 -0.35
CA ARG A 142 -8.76 4.55 0.85
C ARG A 142 -9.93 5.53 0.85
N SER A 143 -10.82 5.41 1.82
CA SER A 143 -11.94 6.33 2.03
C SER A 143 -11.68 7.19 3.27
N SER A 144 -11.84 8.51 3.11
CA SER A 144 -11.84 9.50 4.20
C SER A 144 -12.96 10.51 3.94
N PRO A 145 -13.45 11.26 4.95
CA PRO A 145 -14.54 12.22 4.77
C PRO A 145 -14.27 13.25 3.68
N SER A 146 -12.99 13.62 3.50
CA SER A 146 -12.55 14.61 2.54
C SER A 146 -12.27 14.05 1.15
N ARG A 147 -11.85 12.77 1.04
CA ARG A 147 -11.38 12.20 -0.23
C ARG A 147 -11.41 10.68 -0.23
N THR A 148 -11.76 10.13 -1.39
CA THR A 148 -11.54 8.71 -1.73
C THR A 148 -10.39 8.60 -2.73
N ILE A 149 -9.46 7.69 -2.49
CA ILE A 149 -8.29 7.42 -3.35
C ILE A 149 -8.27 5.94 -3.66
N GLU A 150 -8.03 5.59 -4.92
CA GLU A 150 -7.93 4.21 -5.39
C GLU A 150 -6.49 3.92 -5.80
N PHE A 151 -6.00 2.75 -5.42
CA PHE A 151 -4.68 2.24 -5.79
C PHE A 151 -4.86 0.91 -6.51
N LYS A 152 -4.17 0.72 -7.63
CA LYS A 152 -4.32 -0.46 -8.51
C LYS A 152 -3.05 -1.30 -8.51
N GLY A 153 -3.14 -2.49 -9.11
CA GLY A 153 -1.99 -3.35 -9.35
C GLY A 153 -1.65 -4.33 -8.22
N PHE A 154 -2.54 -4.51 -7.26
CA PHE A 154 -2.36 -5.47 -6.16
C PHE A 154 -2.99 -6.82 -6.49
N GLU A 155 -2.25 -7.89 -6.24
CA GLU A 155 -2.78 -9.24 -6.26
C GLU A 155 -3.41 -9.59 -4.91
N GLU A 156 -2.77 -9.17 -3.82
CA GLU A 156 -3.22 -9.41 -2.46
C GLU A 156 -2.79 -8.26 -1.55
N VAL A 157 -3.63 -7.94 -0.57
CA VAL A 157 -3.34 -6.96 0.48
C VAL A 157 -3.71 -7.56 1.82
N GLU A 158 -2.80 -7.56 2.77
CA GLU A 158 -3.05 -8.10 4.09
C GLU A 158 -2.69 -7.10 5.18
N PHE A 159 -3.61 -6.91 6.12
CA PHE A 159 -3.46 -6.09 7.32
C PHE A 159 -3.51 -6.98 8.55
N ARG A 160 -2.51 -6.83 9.43
CA ARG A 160 -2.50 -7.47 10.75
C ARG A 160 -2.09 -6.46 11.80
N LEU A 161 -2.73 -6.52 12.96
CA LEU A 161 -2.36 -5.72 14.12
C LEU A 161 -1.72 -6.63 15.16
N TYR A 162 -0.63 -6.19 15.74
CA TYR A 162 0.01 -6.88 16.87
C TYR A 162 0.67 -5.88 17.80
N CYS A 163 0.96 -6.31 19.03
CA CYS A 163 1.81 -5.55 19.94
C CYS A 163 3.25 -6.06 19.88
N HIS A 164 4.23 -5.17 20.02
CA HIS A 164 5.63 -5.55 20.00
C HIS A 164 5.95 -6.56 21.13
N GLN A 165 6.74 -7.60 20.85
CA GLN A 165 7.02 -8.67 21.81
C GLN A 165 7.76 -8.19 23.07
N LEU A 166 8.69 -7.23 22.91
CA LEU A 166 9.43 -6.64 24.04
C LEU A 166 8.62 -5.55 24.77
N ASN A 167 7.60 -4.97 24.13
CA ASN A 167 6.78 -3.92 24.72
C ASN A 167 5.33 -4.06 24.24
N ALA A 168 4.51 -4.69 25.08
CA ALA A 168 3.10 -4.93 24.79
C ALA A 168 2.28 -3.63 24.63
N GLU A 169 2.81 -2.49 25.06
CA GLU A 169 2.18 -1.17 24.96
C GLU A 169 2.50 -0.46 23.63
N THR A 170 3.25 -1.11 22.73
CA THR A 170 3.53 -0.56 21.39
C THR A 170 2.72 -1.30 20.33
N PRO A 171 1.58 -0.75 19.88
CA PRO A 171 0.76 -1.33 18.83
C PRO A 171 1.41 -1.07 17.47
N LEU A 172 1.45 -2.12 16.65
CA LEU A 172 2.05 -2.13 15.33
C LEU A 172 1.05 -2.62 14.30
N LEU A 173 0.98 -1.91 13.18
CA LEU A 173 0.28 -2.33 11.97
C LEU A 173 1.29 -2.97 11.03
N TRP A 174 1.06 -4.24 10.72
CA TRP A 174 1.76 -4.96 9.67
C TRP A 174 0.91 -5.02 8.43
N VAL A 175 1.59 -4.77 7.31
CA VAL A 175 0.98 -4.60 6.01
C VAL A 175 1.81 -5.39 5.02
N ARG A 176 1.15 -6.27 4.27
CA ARG A 176 1.75 -7.00 3.16
C ARG A 176 0.99 -6.69 1.87
N PHE A 177 1.68 -6.19 0.88
CA PHE A 177 1.18 -5.96 -0.47
C PHE A 177 1.86 -6.93 -1.42
N LEU A 178 1.08 -7.76 -2.09
CA LEU A 178 1.55 -8.58 -3.20
C LEU A 178 1.19 -7.85 -4.50
N ILE A 179 2.19 -7.47 -5.28
CA ILE A 179 2.03 -6.60 -6.46
C ILE A 179 2.21 -7.45 -7.72
N HIS A 180 1.26 -7.32 -8.65
CA HIS A 180 1.25 -8.09 -9.88
C HIS A 180 2.11 -7.44 -10.98
N GLU A 181 2.92 -8.24 -11.67
CA GLU A 181 3.78 -7.82 -12.79
C GLU A 181 3.10 -7.99 -14.16
N GLY A 182 1.83 -7.57 -14.32
CA GLY A 182 1.14 -7.56 -15.62
C GLY A 182 0.76 -8.94 -16.20
N GLU A 183 -0.21 -8.95 -17.13
CA GLU A 183 -0.84 -10.18 -17.65
C GLU A 183 0.05 -11.03 -18.59
N GLU A 184 1.15 -10.48 -19.12
CA GLU A 184 1.98 -11.14 -20.15
C GLU A 184 3.21 -11.91 -19.61
N ILE A 185 3.28 -12.20 -18.31
CA ILE A 185 4.45 -12.89 -17.71
C ILE A 185 4.12 -14.30 -17.18
N TYR A 186 3.30 -15.06 -17.91
CA TYR A 186 3.27 -16.53 -17.73
C TYR A 186 4.47 -17.19 -18.42
N GLY A 187 5.68 -16.73 -18.10
CA GLY A 187 6.94 -17.41 -18.37
C GLY A 187 7.26 -18.35 -17.21
N ARG A 188 7.44 -19.65 -17.48
CA ARG A 188 7.64 -20.73 -16.48
C ARG A 188 8.96 -20.68 -15.67
N SER A 189 9.60 -19.54 -15.48
CA SER A 189 10.86 -19.42 -14.73
C SER A 189 10.90 -18.13 -13.91
N GLU A 190 11.78 -18.09 -12.90
CA GLU A 190 11.88 -17.15 -11.75
C GLU A 190 11.85 -15.63 -12.01
N ILE A 191 11.64 -15.20 -13.25
CA ILE A 191 11.55 -13.81 -13.71
C ILE A 191 10.07 -13.56 -14.03
N GLY A 192 9.35 -12.83 -13.16
CA GLY A 192 7.90 -12.64 -13.22
C GLY A 192 7.14 -12.98 -11.94
N ARG A 193 7.83 -13.24 -10.82
CA ARG A 193 7.16 -13.49 -9.52
C ARG A 193 6.59 -12.19 -8.98
N ALA A 194 5.37 -12.26 -8.45
CA ALA A 194 4.73 -11.14 -7.79
C ALA A 194 5.65 -10.53 -6.72
N LEU A 195 5.79 -9.20 -6.74
CA LEU A 195 6.63 -8.48 -5.81
C LEU A 195 5.90 -8.38 -4.47
N GLU A 196 6.47 -9.00 -3.44
CA GLU A 196 5.98 -8.84 -2.07
C GLU A 196 6.63 -7.63 -1.41
N LEU A 197 5.80 -6.69 -0.95
CA LEU A 197 6.23 -5.57 -0.13
C LEU A 197 5.58 -5.67 1.24
N THR A 198 6.43 -5.84 2.26
CA THR A 198 6.01 -5.97 3.64
C THR A 198 6.57 -4.83 4.49
N THR A 199 5.71 -4.16 5.26
CA THR A 199 6.10 -3.05 6.15
C THR A 199 5.38 -3.15 7.48
N THR A 200 6.04 -2.65 8.52
CA THR A 200 5.45 -2.46 9.85
C THR A 200 5.41 -0.97 10.17
N ILE A 201 4.31 -0.50 10.75
CA ILE A 201 4.06 0.93 11.02
C ILE A 201 3.61 1.05 12.47
N SER A 202 4.20 1.98 13.22
CA SER A 202 3.79 2.33 14.58
C SER A 202 3.09 3.69 14.59
N SER A 203 2.26 3.93 15.62
CA SER A 203 1.71 5.25 15.92
C SER A 203 2.28 5.75 17.24
N PRO A 204 2.96 6.91 17.25
CA PRO A 204 3.36 7.58 18.49
C PRO A 204 2.17 7.93 19.38
N PHE A 205 1.04 8.32 18.80
CA PHE A 205 -0.16 8.71 19.55
C PHE A 205 -0.82 7.49 20.21
N LEU A 206 -0.89 6.34 19.53
CA LEU A 206 -1.40 5.12 20.17
C LEU A 206 -0.49 4.63 21.31
N THR A 207 0.83 4.72 21.09
CA THR A 207 1.82 4.34 22.10
C THR A 207 1.73 5.28 23.32
N SER A 208 1.60 6.59 23.08
CA SER A 208 1.36 7.60 24.12
C SER A 208 0.07 7.33 24.88
N ASN A 209 -1.03 7.01 24.20
CA ASN A 209 -2.31 6.68 24.84
C ASN A 209 -2.22 5.47 25.79
N LEU A 210 -1.39 4.48 25.46
CA LEU A 210 -1.19 3.29 26.26
C LEU A 210 -0.25 3.54 27.45
N GLN A 211 0.81 4.33 27.24
CA GLN A 211 1.86 4.57 28.23
C GLN A 211 1.54 5.70 29.22
N ASN A 212 0.83 6.74 28.76
CA ASN A 212 0.63 7.98 29.50
C ASN A 212 -0.87 8.31 29.63
N LEU A 213 -1.47 8.00 30.78
CA LEU A 213 -2.77 8.56 31.20
C LEU A 213 -2.52 9.74 32.16
N PRO A 214 -3.23 10.90 32.17
CA PRO A 214 -4.20 11.50 31.24
C PRO A 214 -3.90 13.01 31.01
N TRP A 215 -2.71 13.37 30.53
CA TRP A 215 -2.29 14.77 30.41
C TRP A 215 -2.02 15.06 28.92
N ASN A 216 -2.74 16.05 28.37
CA ASN A 216 -2.55 16.70 27.06
C ASN A 216 -3.34 16.21 25.84
N TYR A 217 -4.22 17.09 25.39
CA TYR A 217 -4.68 17.27 24.00
C TYR A 217 -5.53 16.14 23.37
N GLU A 218 -5.20 14.87 23.60
CA GLU A 218 -5.82 13.73 22.91
C GLU A 218 -7.25 13.44 23.39
N THR A 219 -7.64 13.93 24.57
CA THR A 219 -8.94 13.62 25.18
C THR A 219 -10.09 14.47 24.61
N TYR A 220 -9.80 15.59 23.94
CA TYR A 220 -10.78 16.59 23.53
C TYR A 220 -10.87 16.72 22.00
N GLN A 221 -11.38 15.67 21.36
CA GLN A 221 -11.42 15.56 19.91
C GLN A 221 -12.77 15.98 19.33
N VAL A 222 -12.76 16.62 18.17
CA VAL A 222 -13.96 16.93 17.39
C VAL A 222 -13.96 16.07 16.13
N LYS A 223 -15.07 15.38 15.88
CA LYS A 223 -15.25 14.60 14.66
C LYS A 223 -15.44 15.53 13.47
N LYS A 224 -14.65 15.32 12.43
CA LYS A 224 -14.85 15.88 11.08
C LYS A 224 -15.89 15.06 10.32
#